data_AF-A0A098M476-F1
#
_entry.id   AF-A0A098M476-F1
#
_cell.length_a   1.000
_cell.length_b   1.000
_cell.length_c   1.000
_cell.angle_alpha   90.00
_cell.angle_beta   90.00
_cell.angle_gamma   90.00
#
_symmetry.space_group_name_H-M   'P 1'
#
loop_
_entity.id
_entity.type
_entity.pdbx_description
1 polymer ?
#
loop_
_entity_poly.entity_id
_entity_poly.type
_entity_poly.pdbx_seq_one_letter_code
_entity_poly.pdbx_strand_id
1 'polypeptide(L)' 'MKNRFSSEKADWSDTREKQYKQYCLDIAFQFGDKLDAIECTVFLTKNNERIEIATPYKSKTFWYETWLQLKNFYKI' A
#
# COMPACT_ATOMS: atom_id res chain seq x y z
N MET A 1 32.97 12.66 -15.86
CA MET A 1 31.53 12.37 -16.05
C MET A 1 31.21 10.96 -15.55
N LYS A 2 30.42 10.82 -14.48
CA LYS A 2 29.41 9.75 -14.30
C LYS A 2 28.60 10.03 -13.03
N ASN A 3 27.62 10.89 -13.24
CA ASN A 3 26.43 11.16 -12.46
C ASN A 3 26.03 10.02 -11.49
N ARG A 4 26.25 10.21 -10.19
CA ARG A 4 25.67 9.42 -9.08
C ARG A 4 24.21 9.84 -8.81
N PHE A 5 23.40 9.98 -9.86
CA PHE A 5 22.01 10.45 -9.77
C PHE A 5 20.99 9.33 -9.47
N SER A 6 21.47 8.11 -9.21
CA SER A 6 20.60 6.94 -9.00
C SER A 6 20.22 6.70 -7.55
N SER A 7 21.00 7.20 -6.58
CA SER A 7 20.76 6.97 -5.15
C SER A 7 19.62 7.83 -4.60
N GLU A 8 19.52 9.11 -4.97
CA GLU A 8 18.48 10.01 -4.47
C GLU A 8 17.07 9.60 -4.93
N LYS A 9 16.94 9.09 -6.18
CA LYS A 9 15.66 8.62 -6.72
C LYS A 9 15.18 7.33 -6.06
N ALA A 10 16.11 6.45 -5.68
CA ALA A 10 15.78 5.21 -4.98
C ALA A 10 15.25 5.52 -3.57
N ASP A 11 15.92 6.43 -2.85
CA ASP A 11 15.51 6.86 -1.50
C ASP A 11 14.13 7.53 -1.49
N TRP A 12 13.83 8.32 -2.53
CA TRP A 12 12.52 8.91 -2.75
C TRP A 12 11.42 7.87 -2.99
N SER A 13 11.74 6.77 -3.69
CA SER A 13 10.79 5.69 -3.97
C SER A 13 10.44 4.93 -2.69
N ASP A 14 11.44 4.61 -1.86
CA ASP A 14 11.25 3.87 -0.62
C ASP A 14 10.50 4.72 0.43
N THR A 15 10.75 6.03 0.46
CA THR A 15 10.03 6.96 1.33
C THR A 15 8.55 7.04 0.94
N ARG A 16 8.22 7.05 -0.35
CA ARG A 16 6.82 7.08 -0.82
C ARG A 16 6.08 5.77 -0.53
N GLU A 17 6.71 4.62 -0.72
CA GLU A 17 6.08 3.34 -0.38
C GLU A 17 5.73 3.25 1.11
N LYS A 18 6.60 3.76 1.99
CA LYS A 18 6.28 3.87 3.43
C LYS A 18 5.11 4.81 3.70
N GLN A 19 5.01 5.93 2.99
CA GLN A 19 3.87 6.84 3.09
C GLN A 19 2.57 6.19 2.64
N TYR A 20 2.57 5.49 1.50
CA TYR A 20 1.40 4.76 1.03
C TYR A 20 0.97 3.68 2.02
N LYS A 21 1.92 2.97 2.64
CA LYS A 21 1.60 2.03 3.71
C LYS A 21 0.85 2.71 4.84
N GLN A 22 1.34 3.86 5.31
CA GLN A 22 0.68 4.60 6.38
C GLN A 22 -0.74 5.04 5.95
N TYR A 23 -0.89 5.58 4.74
CA TYR A 23 -2.20 5.97 4.22
C TYR A 23 -3.18 4.80 4.13
N CYS A 24 -2.74 3.62 3.70
CA CYS A 24 -3.57 2.42 3.69
C CYS A 24 -4.06 2.04 5.09
N LEU A 25 -3.18 2.11 6.09
CA LEU A 25 -3.51 1.82 7.49
C LEU A 25 -4.46 2.86 8.06
N ASP A 26 -4.23 4.15 7.77
CA ASP A 26 -5.08 5.25 8.24
C ASP A 26 -6.50 5.14 7.65
N ILE A 27 -6.61 4.82 6.36
CA ILE A 27 -7.91 4.58 5.70
C ILE A 27 -8.62 3.41 6.38
N ALA A 28 -7.98 2.25 6.49
CA ALA A 28 -8.61 1.08 7.13
C ALA A 28 -9.05 1.40 8.57
N PHE A 29 -8.20 2.08 9.34
CA PHE A 29 -8.51 2.50 10.70
C PHE A 29 -9.69 3.47 10.78
N GLN A 30 -9.80 4.42 9.84
CA GLN A 30 -10.92 5.36 9.77
C GLN A 30 -12.28 4.64 9.60
N PHE A 31 -12.28 3.52 8.89
CA PHE A 31 -13.48 2.68 8.70
C PHE A 31 -13.66 1.60 9.78
N GLY A 32 -12.76 1.52 10.76
CA GLY A 32 -12.77 0.50 11.81
C GLY A 32 -12.35 -0.89 11.35
N ASP A 33 -11.76 -0.98 10.16
CA ASP A 33 -11.31 -2.22 9.54
C ASP A 33 -9.83 -2.48 9.84
N LYS A 34 -9.37 -3.71 9.61
CA LYS A 34 -7.96 -4.10 9.75
C LYS A 34 -7.36 -4.50 8.43
N LEU A 35 -6.10 -4.16 8.20
CA LEU A 35 -5.41 -4.45 6.97
C LEU A 35 -4.22 -5.38 7.23
N ASP A 36 -4.22 -6.54 6.59
CA ASP A 36 -3.19 -7.56 6.71
C ASP A 36 -2.53 -7.78 5.36
N ALA A 37 -1.21 -7.66 5.29
CA ALA A 37 -0.44 -8.08 4.13
C ALA A 37 0.15 -9.47 4.40
N ILE A 38 -0.26 -10.47 3.62
CA ILE A 38 0.25 -11.84 3.69
C ILE A 38 0.91 -12.14 2.36
N GLU A 39 2.20 -12.45 2.40
CA GLU A 39 3.04 -12.68 1.21
C GLU A 39 3.01 -11.50 0.23
N CYS A 40 2.23 -11.62 -0.84
CA CYS A 40 2.04 -10.59 -1.87
C CYS A 40 0.56 -10.16 -2.01
N THR A 41 -0.28 -10.50 -1.04
CA THR A 41 -1.71 -10.20 -1.07
C THR A 41 -2.09 -9.36 0.14
N VAL A 42 -2.86 -8.30 -0.11
CA VAL A 42 -3.43 -7.46 0.93
C VAL A 42 -4.88 -7.84 1.15
N PHE A 43 -5.17 -8.17 2.40
CA PHE A 43 -6.49 -8.48 2.90
C PHE A 43 -6.99 -7.38 3.82
N LEU A 44 -8.27 -7.07 3.70
CA LEU A 44 -9.01 -6.23 4.63
C LEU A 44 -9.92 -7.13 5.45
N THR A 45 -9.79 -7.05 6.77
CA THR A 45 -10.72 -7.70 7.71
C THR A 45 -11.77 -6.69 8.13
N LYS A 46 -13.01 -6.94 7.70
CA LYS A 46 -14.20 -6.13 7.99
C LYS A 46 -15.26 -7.02 8.61
N ASN A 47 -15.77 -6.69 9.80
CA ASN A 47 -16.80 -7.49 10.49
C ASN A 47 -16.46 -9.00 10.61
N ASN A 48 -15.20 -9.35 10.87
CA ASN A 48 -14.66 -10.72 10.86
C ASN A 48 -14.66 -11.44 9.49
N GLU A 49 -15.05 -10.77 8.41
CA GLU A 49 -14.87 -11.25 7.05
C GLU A 49 -13.54 -10.76 6.50
N ARG A 50 -12.78 -11.66 5.88
CA ARG A 50 -11.52 -11.32 5.22
C ARG A 50 -11.79 -11.14 3.72
N ILE A 51 -11.55 -9.94 3.24
CA ILE A 51 -11.76 -9.52 1.85
C ILE A 51 -10.39 -9.30 1.21
N GLU A 52 -10.13 -9.93 0.07
CA GLU A 52 -8.96 -9.63 -0.73
C GLU A 52 -9.13 -8.27 -1.41
N ILE A 53 -8.22 -7.32 -1.14
CA ILE A 53 -8.28 -5.97 -1.70
C ILE A 53 -7.32 -5.82 -2.87
N ALA A 54 -6.11 -6.34 -2.74
CA ALA A 54 -5.09 -6.20 -3.78
C ALA A 54 -4.13 -7.38 -3.78
N THR A 55 -3.66 -7.72 -4.97
CA THR A 55 -2.53 -8.63 -5.22
C THR A 55 -1.47 -7.86 -6.00
N PRO A 56 -0.71 -6.95 -5.36
CA PRO A 56 0.21 -6.09 -6.08
C PRO A 56 1.29 -6.89 -6.82
N TYR A 57 1.52 -6.55 -8.09
CA TYR A 57 2.42 -7.34 -8.95
C TYR A 57 3.90 -7.04 -8.69
N LYS A 58 4.22 -5.87 -8.13
CA LYS A 58 5.61 -5.43 -7.89
C LYS A 58 5.79 -4.94 -6.45
N SER A 59 6.85 -5.41 -5.80
CA SER A 59 7.19 -4.99 -4.42
C SER A 59 7.46 -3.50 -4.28
N LYS A 60 7.89 -2.81 -5.35
CA LYS A 60 8.19 -1.36 -5.35
C LYS A 60 6.95 -0.47 -5.43
N THR A 61 5.81 -1.04 -5.78
CA THR A 61 4.52 -0.33 -5.90
C THR A 61 3.45 -1.02 -5.07
N PHE A 62 3.87 -1.85 -4.10
CA PHE A 62 2.99 -2.73 -3.35
C PHE A 62 1.93 -1.92 -2.61
N TRP A 63 2.36 -0.91 -1.85
CA TRP A 63 1.45 -0.09 -1.05
C TRP A 63 0.74 0.95 -1.90
N TYR A 64 1.37 1.45 -2.96
CA TYR A 64 0.71 2.32 -3.93
C TYR A 64 -0.49 1.64 -4.61
N GLU A 65 -0.31 0.44 -5.14
CA GLU A 65 -1.38 -0.34 -5.77
C GLU A 65 -2.48 -0.68 -4.76
N THR A 66 -2.09 -1.09 -3.55
CA THR A 66 -3.03 -1.32 -2.44
C THR A 66 -3.84 -0.08 -2.10
N TRP A 67 -3.19 1.09 -2.03
CA TRP A 67 -3.84 2.36 -1.75
C TRP A 67 -4.90 2.68 -2.79
N LEU A 68 -4.59 2.54 -4.08
CA LEU A 68 -5.55 2.75 -5.17
C LEU A 68 -6.77 1.82 -5.04
N GLN A 69 -6.56 0.55 -4.69
CA GLN A 69 -7.66 -0.40 -4.51
C GLN A 69 -8.50 -0.06 -3.29
N LEU A 70 -7.90 0.32 -2.17
CA LEU A 70 -8.62 0.78 -0.98
C LEU A 70 -9.46 2.02 -1.28
N LYS A 71 -8.91 3.01 -1.99
CA LYS A 71 -9.65 4.19 -2.42
C LYS A 71 -10.88 3.82 -3.25
N ASN A 72 -10.71 2.90 -4.20
CA ASN A 72 -11.81 2.40 -5.02
C ASN A 72 -12.85 1.60 -4.21
N PHE A 73 -12.39 0.81 -3.22
CA PHE A 73 -13.25 0.02 -2.33
C PHE A 73 -14.11 0.92 -1.43
N TYR A 74 -13.51 1.91 -0.79
CA TYR A 74 -14.20 2.86 0.09
C TYR A 74 -14.84 4.05 -0.64
N LYS A 75 -14.64 4.17 -1.96
CA LYS A 75 -15.15 5.26 -2.80
C LYS A 75 -14.69 6.66 -2.35
N ILE A 76 -13.39 6.79 -2.07
CA ILE A 76 -12.71 8.03 -1.64
C ILE A 76 -11.61 8.50 -2.61
#